data_AF-A0A925VAK0-F1
#
_entry.id   AF-A0A925VAK0-F1
#
_cell.length_a   1.000
_cell.length_b   1.000
_cell.length_c   1.000
_cell.angle_alpha   90.00
_cell.angle_beta   90.00
_cell.angle_gamma   90.00
#
_symmetry.space_group_name_H-M   'P 1'
#
loop_
_entity.id
_entity.type
_entity.pdbx_description
1 polymer ?
#
loop_
_entity_poly.entity_id
_entity_poly.type
_entity_poly.pdbx_seq_one_letter_code
_entity_poly.pdbx_strand_id
1 'polypeptide(L)'
;RDALRERILERERTFARDTVRERDADDEADEAPAGEGLTDRIGGRDALLDGLNHDFMQLAGECIEQARERKPELRGMIALELELVADAELGAVVEQTSFSDRNEVDEPELLDCIRETALSTTLPPPPEGGREAFMLTMPVGEPTDGDL
;
A
#
# COMPACT_ATOMS: atom_id res chain seq x y z
N ARG A 1 -24.50 -26.03 -17.96
CA ARG A 1 -23.71 -24.80 -17.68
C ARG A 1 -24.24 -24.10 -16.42
N ASP A 2 -25.53 -24.21 -16.11
CA ASP A 2 -26.17 -23.56 -14.96
C ASP A 2 -25.77 -24.16 -13.60
N ALA A 3 -25.63 -25.49 -13.52
CA ALA A 3 -25.22 -26.18 -12.28
C ALA A 3 -23.77 -25.90 -11.80
N LEU A 4 -22.94 -25.25 -12.63
CA LEU A 4 -21.62 -24.77 -12.21
C LEU A 4 -21.73 -23.36 -11.62
N ARG A 5 -22.61 -22.54 -12.17
CA ARG A 5 -22.86 -21.18 -11.71
C ARG A 5 -23.50 -21.17 -10.31
N GLU A 6 -24.44 -22.07 -10.05
CA GLU A 6 -25.04 -22.21 -8.71
C GLU A 6 -24.01 -22.60 -7.65
N ARG A 7 -23.10 -23.54 -7.96
CA ARG A 7 -22.04 -23.97 -7.04
C ARG A 7 -21.04 -22.87 -6.69
N ILE A 8 -20.75 -21.96 -7.62
CA ILE A 8 -19.85 -20.83 -7.37
C ILE A 8 -20.54 -19.84 -6.42
N LEU A 9 -21.81 -19.52 -6.66
CA LEU A 9 -22.57 -18.57 -5.83
C LEU A 9 -22.81 -19.09 -4.40
N GLU A 10 -23.00 -20.39 -4.21
CA GLU A 10 -23.12 -20.99 -2.87
C GLU A 10 -21.80 -20.95 -2.09
N ARG A 11 -20.68 -21.16 -2.78
CA ARG A 11 -19.35 -21.12 -2.16
C ARG A 11 -19.00 -19.71 -1.67
N GLU A 12 -19.32 -18.67 -2.44
CA GLU A 12 -19.08 -17.27 -2.07
C GLU A 12 -19.90 -16.83 -0.85
N ARG A 13 -21.17 -17.25 -0.75
CA ARG A 13 -22.03 -16.95 0.40
C ARG A 13 -21.56 -17.58 1.71
N THR A 14 -20.85 -18.69 1.61
CA THR A 14 -20.30 -19.38 2.79
C THR A 14 -19.03 -18.67 3.26
N PHE A 15 -18.17 -18.28 2.31
CA PHE A 15 -16.92 -17.58 2.60
C PHE A 15 -17.15 -16.19 3.24
N ALA A 16 -18.14 -15.44 2.74
CA ALA A 16 -18.48 -14.11 3.28
C ALA A 16 -19.04 -14.14 4.71
N ARG A 17 -19.52 -15.29 5.20
CA ARG A 17 -20.05 -15.44 6.56
C ARG A 17 -18.98 -15.78 7.59
N ASP A 18 -17.91 -16.46 7.19
CA ASP A 18 -16.79 -16.77 8.09
C ASP A 18 -15.91 -15.54 8.33
N THR A 19 -15.61 -14.76 7.28
CA THR A 19 -14.71 -13.59 7.38
C THR A 19 -15.23 -12.45 8.26
N VAL A 20 -16.55 -12.38 8.51
CA VAL A 20 -17.15 -11.32 9.34
C VAL A 20 -17.10 -11.67 10.83
N ARG A 21 -16.96 -12.95 11.19
CA ARG A 21 -17.04 -13.38 12.60
C ARG A 21 -15.71 -13.32 13.34
N GLU A 22 -14.58 -13.22 12.64
CA GLU A 22 -13.23 -13.21 13.24
C GLU A 22 -12.64 -11.81 13.47
N ARG A 23 -13.27 -10.72 12.97
CA ARG A 23 -12.70 -9.35 13.07
C ARG A 23 -13.07 -8.55 14.33
N ASP A 24 -13.78 -9.14 15.29
CA ASP A 24 -14.28 -8.44 16.49
C ASP A 24 -13.48 -8.73 17.78
N ALA A 25 -12.25 -9.27 17.69
CA ALA A 25 -11.40 -9.40 18.87
C ALA A 25 -9.92 -9.26 18.47
N ASP A 26 -9.36 -8.08 18.71
CA ASP A 26 -8.03 -7.82 19.27
C ASP A 26 -7.64 -6.36 18.93
N ASP A 27 -8.30 -5.45 19.66
CA ASP A 27 -7.86 -4.08 19.89
C ASP A 27 -6.97 -4.13 21.13
N GLU A 28 -5.66 -4.27 20.96
CA GLU A 28 -4.69 -3.83 21.97
C GLU A 28 -3.52 -3.13 21.29
N ALA A 29 -3.34 -1.88 21.71
CA ALA A 29 -2.36 -0.93 21.23
C ALA A 29 -0.93 -1.37 21.53
N ASP A 30 -0.09 -1.38 20.49
CA ASP A 30 1.37 -1.30 20.63
C ASP A 30 1.83 -0.05 19.86
N GLU A 31 2.02 1.04 20.61
CA GLU A 31 2.68 2.25 20.13
C GLU A 31 4.17 1.95 19.92
N ALA A 32 4.60 1.91 18.66
CA ALA A 32 5.98 2.13 18.26
C ALA A 32 6.02 3.22 17.17
N PRO A 33 6.99 4.15 17.20
CA PRO A 33 6.97 5.33 16.34
C PRO A 33 7.27 4.93 14.90
N ALA A 34 6.23 4.90 14.06
CA ALA A 34 6.38 4.85 12.62
C ALA A 34 7.10 6.12 12.17
N GLY A 35 8.26 5.94 11.52
CA GLY A 35 9.03 7.02 10.91
C GLY A 35 8.14 7.88 10.01
N GLU A 36 8.39 9.19 10.06
CA GLU A 36 7.60 10.28 9.49
C GLU A 36 6.84 9.89 8.22
N GLY A 37 5.53 9.74 8.39
CA GLY A 37 4.58 9.42 7.34
C GLY A 37 4.50 10.49 6.25
N LEU A 38 3.88 10.10 5.14
CA LEU A 38 3.58 10.97 4.01
C LEU A 38 2.93 12.28 4.50
N THR A 39 3.64 13.41 4.43
CA THR A 39 3.05 14.73 4.69
C THR A 39 1.99 15.00 3.63
N ASP A 40 0.75 15.38 4.02
CA ASP A 40 -0.38 15.59 3.10
C ASP A 40 -0.03 16.58 1.99
N ARG A 41 0.38 16.03 0.84
CA ARG A 41 0.55 16.73 -0.45
C ARG A 41 -0.54 16.32 -1.44
N ILE A 42 -1.50 15.50 -1.00
CA ILE A 42 -2.53 14.88 -1.85
C ILE A 42 -3.87 15.64 -1.71
N GLY A 43 -3.99 16.52 -0.69
CA GLY A 43 -5.06 17.51 -0.58
C GLY A 43 -6.33 16.92 0.04
N GLY A 44 -6.33 16.79 1.38
CA GLY A 44 -7.52 16.40 2.14
C GLY A 44 -7.88 14.93 2.02
N ARG A 45 -6.88 14.06 1.82
CA ARG A 45 -7.06 12.60 1.63
C ARG A 45 -6.43 11.80 2.77
N ASP A 46 -6.63 12.27 4.00
CA ASP A 46 -6.02 11.71 5.23
C ASP A 46 -6.30 10.21 5.37
N ALA A 47 -7.53 9.76 5.16
CA ALA A 47 -7.87 8.33 5.27
C ALA A 47 -7.14 7.43 4.24
N LEU A 48 -6.86 7.96 3.04
CA LEU A 48 -6.12 7.23 2.01
C LEU A 48 -4.62 7.22 2.33
N LEU A 49 -4.11 8.34 2.86
CA LEU A 49 -2.74 8.43 3.36
C LEU A 49 -2.51 7.51 4.56
N ASP A 50 -3.47 7.40 5.47
CA ASP A 50 -3.41 6.51 6.63
C ASP A 50 -3.34 5.05 6.20
N GLY A 51 -4.20 4.63 5.25
CA GLY A 51 -4.15 3.27 4.70
C GLY A 51 -2.84 2.96 3.98
N LEU A 52 -2.31 3.92 3.22
CA LEU A 52 -1.00 3.76 2.59
C LEU A 52 0.15 3.70 3.61
N ASN A 53 0.13 4.57 4.61
CA ASN A 53 1.17 4.60 5.65
C ASN A 53 1.14 3.34 6.52
N HIS A 54 -0.05 2.83 6.83
CA HIS A 54 -0.19 1.64 7.66
C HIS A 54 0.14 0.36 6.87
N ASP A 55 -0.51 0.14 5.73
CA ASP A 55 -0.43 -1.16 5.05
C ASP A 55 0.70 -1.20 4.00
N PHE A 56 0.79 -0.16 3.17
CA PHE A 56 1.75 -0.15 2.07
C PHE A 56 3.17 0.19 2.55
N MET A 57 3.35 1.22 3.37
CA MET A 57 4.68 1.66 3.79
C MET A 57 5.39 0.65 4.71
N GLN A 58 4.64 -0.12 5.51
CA GLN A 58 5.21 -1.22 6.31
C GLN A 58 5.85 -2.29 5.41
N LEU A 59 5.07 -2.80 4.44
CA LEU A 59 5.55 -3.82 3.51
C LEU A 59 6.63 -3.27 2.56
N ALA A 60 6.54 -2.01 2.13
CA ALA A 60 7.59 -1.36 1.36
C ALA A 60 8.89 -1.23 2.17
N GLY A 61 8.79 -0.97 3.48
CA GLY A 61 9.92 -0.97 4.41
C GLY A 61 10.62 -2.33 4.46
N GLU A 62 9.85 -3.43 4.50
CA GLU A 62 10.42 -4.78 4.43
C GLU A 62 11.15 -5.05 3.11
N CYS A 63 10.60 -4.61 1.97
CA CYS A 63 11.29 -4.70 0.69
C CYS A 63 12.65 -3.97 0.73
N ILE A 64 12.67 -2.75 1.30
CA ILE A 64 13.88 -1.93 1.42
C ILE A 64 14.92 -2.61 2.32
N GLU A 65 14.51 -3.09 3.50
CA GLU A 65 15.43 -3.76 4.42
C GLU A 65 16.04 -5.02 3.80
N GLN A 66 15.22 -5.86 3.15
CA GLN A 66 15.70 -7.03 2.43
C GLN A 66 16.70 -6.66 1.32
N ALA A 67 16.44 -5.59 0.57
CA ALA A 67 17.37 -5.11 -0.46
C ALA A 67 18.69 -4.61 0.14
N ARG A 68 18.64 -3.97 1.32
CA ARG A 68 19.83 -3.48 2.04
C ARG A 68 20.65 -4.60 2.67
N GLU A 69 20.02 -5.70 3.11
CA GLU A 69 20.75 -6.90 3.53
C GLU A 69 21.63 -7.44 2.39
N ARG A 70 21.14 -7.35 1.14
CA ARG A 70 21.86 -7.77 -0.07
C ARG A 70 22.87 -6.72 -0.55
N LYS A 71 22.52 -5.43 -0.43
CA LYS A 71 23.30 -4.27 -0.91
C LYS A 71 23.32 -3.17 0.17
N PRO A 72 24.24 -3.25 1.16
CA PRO A 72 24.28 -2.30 2.28
C PRO A 72 24.54 -0.83 1.87
N GLU A 73 25.14 -0.62 0.70
CA GLU A 73 25.40 0.70 0.11
C GLU A 73 24.19 1.34 -0.59
N LEU A 74 23.06 0.62 -0.69
CA LEU A 74 21.85 1.09 -1.37
C LEU A 74 21.30 2.34 -0.67
N ARG A 75 21.19 3.43 -1.42
CA ARG A 75 20.72 4.74 -0.93
C ARG A 75 19.98 5.48 -2.04
N GLY A 76 19.09 6.40 -1.66
CA GLY A 76 18.44 7.34 -2.59
C GLY A 76 16.95 7.46 -2.33
N MET A 77 16.24 8.00 -3.32
CA MET A 77 14.78 8.14 -3.30
C MET A 77 14.09 7.21 -4.29
N ILE A 78 13.09 6.45 -3.81
CA ILE A 78 12.13 5.79 -4.68
C ILE A 78 10.96 6.73 -4.93
N ALA A 79 10.61 6.93 -6.19
CA ALA A 79 9.48 7.78 -6.60
C ALA A 79 8.48 6.95 -7.42
N LEU A 80 7.40 6.53 -6.77
CA LEU A 80 6.38 5.62 -7.29
C LEU A 80 5.12 6.41 -7.65
N GLU A 81 4.68 6.28 -8.89
CA GLU A 81 3.40 6.79 -9.38
C GLU A 81 2.35 5.70 -9.29
N LEU A 82 1.22 6.03 -8.67
CA LEU A 82 0.09 5.14 -8.45
C LEU A 82 -1.13 5.69 -9.17
N GLU A 83 -1.85 4.82 -9.88
CA GLU A 83 -3.20 5.07 -10.35
C GLU A 83 -4.18 4.13 -9.64
N LEU A 84 -5.25 4.70 -9.12
CA LEU A 84 -6.24 4.02 -8.32
C LEU A 84 -7.62 4.15 -8.94
N VAL A 85 -8.39 3.09 -8.78
CA VAL A 85 -9.82 3.10 -9.04
C VAL A 85 -10.51 2.85 -7.71
N ALA A 86 -11.45 3.73 -7.38
CA ALA A 86 -12.12 3.71 -6.11
C ALA A 86 -13.63 3.77 -6.23
N ASP A 87 -14.28 3.14 -5.27
CA ASP A 87 -15.71 3.14 -5.07
C ASP A 87 -16.02 3.49 -3.61
N ALA A 88 -17.03 4.33 -3.41
CA ALA A 88 -17.36 4.86 -2.08
C ALA A 88 -17.88 3.79 -1.10
N GLU A 89 -18.32 2.62 -1.59
CA GLU A 89 -18.80 1.52 -0.76
C GLU A 89 -17.77 0.38 -0.66
N LEU A 90 -16.96 0.15 -1.70
CA LEU A 90 -16.09 -1.03 -1.79
C LEU A 90 -14.63 -0.79 -1.39
N GLY A 91 -14.14 0.44 -1.44
CA GLY A 91 -12.72 0.74 -1.24
C GLY A 91 -12.02 1.28 -2.48
N ALA A 92 -10.70 1.45 -2.36
CA ALA A 92 -9.83 1.77 -3.47
C ALA A 92 -8.84 0.63 -3.74
N VAL A 93 -8.55 0.40 -5.02
CA VAL A 93 -7.55 -0.55 -5.47
C VAL A 93 -6.58 0.15 -6.41
N VAL A 94 -5.33 -0.30 -6.39
CA VAL A 94 -4.31 0.19 -7.31
C VAL A 94 -4.50 -0.50 -8.67
N GLU A 95 -4.83 0.27 -9.70
CA GLU A 95 -5.00 -0.21 -11.08
C GLU A 95 -3.65 -0.28 -11.80
N GLN A 96 -2.78 0.72 -11.57
CA GLN A 96 -1.49 0.82 -12.23
C GLN A 96 -0.41 1.39 -11.30
N THR A 97 0.82 0.93 -11.52
CA THR A 97 2.03 1.37 -10.82
C THR A 97 3.17 1.60 -11.81
N SER A 98 3.91 2.69 -11.63
CA SER A 98 5.12 2.97 -12.41
C SER A 98 6.13 3.80 -11.62
N PHE A 99 7.40 3.77 -12.01
CA PHE A 99 8.45 4.58 -11.38
C PHE A 99 8.69 5.82 -12.22
N SER A 100 8.74 6.98 -11.57
CA SER A 100 8.96 8.25 -12.25
C SER A 100 10.42 8.46 -12.63
N ASP A 101 10.68 9.44 -13.51
CA ASP A 101 12.04 9.89 -13.85
C ASP A 101 12.82 10.48 -12.65
N ARG A 102 12.16 10.70 -11.50
CA ARG A 102 12.78 11.18 -10.25
C ARG A 102 13.28 10.03 -9.37
N ASN A 103 13.10 8.79 -9.80
CA ASN A 103 13.56 7.62 -9.07
C ASN A 103 15.10 7.50 -9.15
N GLU A 104 15.75 7.46 -7.99
CA GLU A 104 17.21 7.43 -7.87
C GLU A 104 17.75 6.01 -7.63
N VAL A 105 16.86 5.07 -7.32
CA VAL A 105 17.20 3.69 -6.96
C VAL A 105 16.97 2.76 -8.15
N ASP A 106 18.05 2.20 -8.70
CA ASP A 106 18.01 1.23 -9.79
C ASP A 106 18.35 -0.18 -9.27
N GLU A 107 17.43 -0.75 -8.50
CA GLU A 107 17.56 -2.08 -7.89
C GLU A 107 16.33 -2.91 -8.27
N PRO A 108 16.44 -3.82 -9.26
CA PRO A 108 15.26 -4.41 -9.90
C PRO A 108 14.42 -5.27 -8.94
N GLU A 109 15.04 -5.99 -8.00
CA GLU A 109 14.31 -6.85 -7.06
C GLU A 109 13.49 -6.01 -6.06
N LEU A 110 14.05 -4.90 -5.59
CA LEU A 110 13.38 -3.93 -4.73
C LEU A 110 12.21 -3.26 -5.44
N LEU A 111 12.45 -2.79 -6.67
CA LEU A 111 11.42 -2.13 -7.48
C LEU A 111 10.26 -3.09 -7.77
N ASP A 112 10.54 -4.35 -8.11
CA ASP A 112 9.51 -5.36 -8.32
C ASP A 112 8.75 -5.66 -7.01
N CYS A 113 9.45 -5.84 -5.88
CA CYS A 113 8.82 -6.05 -4.58
C CYS A 113 7.85 -4.92 -4.22
N ILE A 114 8.28 -3.66 -4.34
CA ILE A 114 7.44 -2.49 -4.05
C ILE A 114 6.23 -2.44 -4.98
N ARG A 115 6.42 -2.76 -6.25
CA ARG A 115 5.35 -2.77 -7.25
C ARG A 115 4.28 -3.81 -6.93
N GLU A 116 4.70 -5.03 -6.57
CA GLU A 116 3.80 -6.12 -6.18
C GLU A 116 3.06 -5.79 -4.89
N THR A 117 3.75 -5.23 -3.90
CA THR A 117 3.18 -4.73 -2.66
C THR A 117 2.10 -3.67 -2.91
N ALA A 118 2.38 -2.66 -3.74
CA ALA A 118 1.39 -1.65 -4.10
C ALA A 118 0.14 -2.25 -4.76
N LEU A 119 0.31 -3.19 -5.70
CA LEU A 119 -0.81 -3.83 -6.40
C LEU A 119 -1.65 -4.77 -5.53
N SER A 120 -1.10 -5.27 -4.42
CA SER A 120 -1.80 -6.12 -3.46
C SER A 120 -2.47 -5.36 -2.33
N THR A 121 -2.18 -4.06 -2.20
CA THR A 121 -2.74 -3.21 -1.14
C THR A 121 -4.21 -2.92 -1.42
N THR A 122 -5.06 -3.09 -0.40
CA THR A 122 -6.46 -2.65 -0.42
C THR A 122 -6.57 -1.39 0.41
N LEU A 123 -7.18 -0.35 -0.14
CA LEU A 123 -7.28 0.95 0.52
C LEU A 123 -8.72 1.22 0.95
N PRO A 124 -8.91 2.00 2.04
CA PRO A 124 -10.24 2.34 2.51
C PRO A 124 -11.03 3.12 1.44
N PRO A 125 -12.37 3.06 1.48
CA PRO A 125 -13.21 3.78 0.53
C PRO A 125 -13.01 5.30 0.70
N PRO A 126 -12.74 6.02 -0.40
CA PRO A 126 -12.72 7.47 -0.38
C PRO A 126 -14.14 8.05 -0.25
N PRO A 127 -14.28 9.33 0.15
CA PRO A 127 -15.57 9.99 0.26
C PRO A 127 -16.34 10.05 -1.07
N GLU A 128 -15.62 10.08 -2.19
CA GLU A 128 -16.16 10.01 -3.54
C GLU A 128 -15.43 8.92 -4.33
N GLY A 129 -16.16 8.10 -5.10
CA GLY A 129 -15.55 7.14 -6.02
C GLY A 129 -14.93 7.84 -7.25
N GLY A 130 -14.09 7.12 -7.99
CA GLY A 130 -13.48 7.66 -9.19
C GLY A 130 -12.11 7.09 -9.51
N ARG A 131 -11.36 7.81 -10.33
CA ARG A 131 -9.97 7.53 -10.66
C ARG A 131 -9.09 8.59 -10.06
N GLU A 132 -8.02 8.17 -9.40
CA GLU A 132 -7.05 9.07 -8.80
C GLU A 132 -5.64 8.66 -9.19
N ALA A 133 -4.76 9.65 -9.38
CA ALA A 133 -3.34 9.41 -9.60
C ALA A 133 -2.53 10.31 -8.68
N PHE A 134 -1.49 9.77 -8.06
CA PHE A 134 -0.56 10.52 -7.23
C PHE A 134 0.81 9.85 -7.19
N MET A 135 1.80 10.60 -6.69
CA MET A 135 3.18 10.16 -6.55
C MET A 135 3.52 10.01 -5.07
N LEU A 136 4.06 8.85 -4.71
CA LEU A 136 4.65 8.57 -3.41
C LEU A 136 6.17 8.59 -3.53
N THR A 137 6.82 9.05 -2.46
CA THR A 137 8.28 9.08 -2.36
C THR A 137 8.73 8.39 -1.09
N MET A 138 9.69 7.49 -1.19
CA MET A 138 10.17 6.67 -0.06
C MET A 138 11.70 6.67 0.01
N PRO A 139 12.30 7.06 1.15
CA PRO A 139 13.75 7.02 1.32
C PRO A 139 14.27 5.59 1.41
N VAL A 140 15.39 5.36 0.74
CA VAL A 140 16.21 4.16 0.87
C VAL A 140 17.52 4.56 1.53
N GLY A 141 17.83 3.94 2.67
CA GLY A 141 18.98 4.28 3.49
C GLY A 141 18.57 4.88 4.85
N GLU A 142 19.55 5.31 5.64
CA GLU A 142 19.26 5.90 6.94
C GLU A 142 18.42 7.18 6.78
N PRO A 143 17.39 7.39 7.63
CA PRO A 143 16.74 8.68 7.69
C PRO A 143 17.82 9.71 8.00
N THR A 144 17.91 10.76 7.20
CA THR A 144 18.71 11.92 7.58
C THR A 144 18.01 12.55 8.79
N ASP A 145 18.37 12.12 10.00
CA ASP A 145 18.22 12.88 11.24
C ASP A 145 18.84 14.27 11.01
N GLY A 146 18.05 15.23 10.54
CA GLY A 146 18.64 16.38 9.86
C GLY A 146 17.79 17.64 9.68
N ASP A 147 16.56 17.73 10.20
CA ASP A 147 15.85 19.01 10.29
C ASP A 147 15.51 19.32 11.76
N LEU A 148 16.51 19.91 12.43
CA LEU A 148 16.44 20.55 13.75
C LEU A 148 15.61 21.83 13.74
#